data_AF-A0A7S3LZB2-F1
#
_entry.id   AF-A0A7S3LZB2-F1
#
_cell.length_a   1.000
_cell.length_b   1.000
_cell.length_c   1.000
_cell.angle_alpha   90.00
_cell.angle_beta   90.00
_cell.angle_gamma   90.00
#
_symmetry.space_group_name_H-M   'P 1'
#
loop_
_entity.id
_entity.type
_entity.pdbx_description
1 polymer ?
#
loop_
_entity_poly.entity_id
_entity_poly.type
_entity_poly.pdbx_seq_one_letter_code
_entity_poly.pdbx_strand_id
1 'polypeptide(L)'
;GRYLATPFTNGLAATHQIAVGGKFMGGHKFTVGPMENGQITCDDGPILQGFPSEATCGPVTLNYNGMGKLVDDAQSKLEKHIVHFDMPSMKLHIQILRWANHLNVKITMPPQATGMDGSCGNFNGNAIDDSTEAITARMGGRVAMGELLFRQAVSTSGAVVKTIADCVQTVRQHAIDLCQKNMQVGAQQVLMDSCIFDVCFGGDQYAGENGLAQLQ
;
A
#
# COMPACT_ATOMS: atom_id res chain seq x y z
N GLY A 1 -3.15 -4.59 -3.57
CA GLY A 1 -2.53 -5.70 -2.82
C GLY A 1 -3.58 -6.57 -2.18
N ARG A 2 -3.16 -7.56 -1.38
CA ARG A 2 -4.01 -8.27 -0.41
C ARG A 2 -3.94 -7.52 0.92
N TYR A 3 -5.05 -6.94 1.33
CA TYR A 3 -5.14 -6.20 2.60
C TYR A 3 -5.78 -7.08 3.66
N LEU A 4 -5.14 -7.19 4.82
CA LEU A 4 -5.62 -8.00 5.96
C LEU A 4 -5.37 -7.25 7.26
N ALA A 5 -6.20 -7.52 8.27
CA ALA A 5 -5.91 -7.05 9.62
C ALA A 5 -4.61 -7.68 10.15
N THR A 6 -3.86 -6.91 10.92
CA THR A 6 -2.71 -7.42 11.66
C THR A 6 -3.03 -7.38 13.16
N PRO A 7 -2.33 -8.18 14.00
CA PRO A 7 -2.48 -8.07 15.45
C PRO A 7 -2.16 -6.68 16.02
N PHE A 8 -1.47 -5.84 15.25
CA PHE A 8 -0.92 -4.56 15.69
C PHE A 8 -1.75 -3.36 15.21
N THR A 9 -2.70 -3.60 14.30
CA THR A 9 -3.53 -2.56 13.70
C THR A 9 -4.93 -2.52 14.32
N ASN A 10 -5.18 -3.26 15.41
CA ASN A 10 -6.47 -3.31 16.12
C ASN A 10 -7.68 -3.58 15.18
N GLY A 11 -7.48 -4.42 14.16
CA GLY A 11 -8.51 -4.75 13.17
C GLY A 11 -8.50 -3.89 11.90
N LEU A 12 -7.70 -2.82 11.83
CA LEU A 12 -7.49 -2.09 10.58
C LEU A 12 -6.65 -2.90 9.60
N ALA A 13 -6.91 -2.75 8.30
CA ALA A 13 -6.21 -3.49 7.28
C ALA A 13 -4.83 -2.89 6.99
N ALA A 14 -3.81 -3.73 6.82
CA ALA A 14 -2.52 -3.37 6.28
C ALA A 14 -2.24 -4.17 5.00
N THR A 15 -1.27 -3.72 4.19
CA THR A 15 -0.83 -4.51 3.04
C THR A 15 -0.13 -5.78 3.53
N HIS A 16 -0.73 -6.93 3.31
CA HIS A 16 -0.17 -8.23 3.70
C HIS A 16 0.54 -8.92 2.53
N GLN A 17 0.09 -8.69 1.30
CA GLN A 17 0.74 -9.29 0.13
C GLN A 17 0.61 -8.38 -1.08
N ILE A 18 1.63 -8.36 -1.93
CA ILE A 18 1.54 -7.81 -3.29
C ILE A 18 1.69 -8.95 -4.28
N ALA A 19 0.95 -8.86 -5.38
CA ALA A 19 1.16 -9.67 -6.57
C ALA A 19 1.30 -8.71 -7.77
N VAL A 20 2.26 -8.99 -8.63
CA VAL A 20 2.49 -8.30 -9.90
C VAL A 20 2.46 -9.35 -10.99
N GLY A 21 1.72 -9.09 -12.07
CA GLY A 21 1.53 -10.06 -13.14
C GLY A 21 0.81 -9.45 -14.34
N GLY A 22 0.70 -10.24 -15.40
CA GLY A 22 0.01 -9.86 -16.63
C GLY A 22 0.91 -9.96 -17.86
N LYS A 23 0.42 -9.44 -18.99
CA LYS A 23 1.09 -9.56 -20.30
C LYS A 23 2.48 -8.93 -20.31
N PHE A 24 2.66 -7.81 -19.61
CA PHE A 24 3.96 -7.13 -19.54
C PHE A 24 5.03 -7.94 -18.79
N MET A 25 4.60 -8.87 -17.94
CA MET A 25 5.47 -9.85 -17.29
C MET A 25 5.63 -11.14 -18.11
N GLY A 26 5.18 -11.18 -19.37
CA GLY A 26 5.24 -12.40 -20.18
C GLY A 26 4.33 -13.52 -19.67
N GLY A 27 3.28 -13.19 -18.90
CA GLY A 27 2.41 -14.17 -18.25
C GLY A 27 2.90 -14.68 -16.90
N HIS A 28 4.12 -14.30 -16.48
CA HIS A 28 4.63 -14.61 -15.15
C HIS A 28 3.88 -13.83 -14.05
N LYS A 29 3.88 -14.41 -12.85
CA LYS A 29 3.28 -13.83 -11.64
C LYS A 29 4.30 -13.81 -10.51
N PHE A 30 4.65 -12.61 -10.07
CA PHE A 30 5.49 -12.38 -8.90
C PHE A 30 4.64 -12.07 -7.68
N THR A 31 4.93 -12.67 -6.53
CA THR A 31 4.25 -12.34 -5.26
C THR A 31 5.23 -12.17 -4.11
N VAL A 32 4.90 -11.26 -3.18
CA VAL A 32 5.69 -10.98 -1.97
C VAL A 32 4.76 -10.84 -0.78
N GLY A 33 5.05 -11.57 0.30
CA GLY A 33 4.43 -11.44 1.62
C GLY A 33 5.41 -11.02 2.72
N PRO A 34 4.95 -10.90 3.99
CA PRO A 34 5.79 -10.50 5.13
C PRO A 34 6.87 -11.54 5.47
N MET A 35 7.71 -11.27 6.47
CA MET A 35 8.83 -12.17 6.82
C MET A 35 8.41 -13.43 7.59
N GLU A 36 7.52 -13.35 8.58
CA GLU A 36 7.23 -14.50 9.46
C GLU A 36 6.30 -15.53 8.80
N ASN A 37 5.33 -15.08 8.01
CA ASN A 37 4.28 -15.93 7.43
C ASN A 37 4.06 -15.70 5.93
N GLY A 38 5.03 -15.05 5.26
CA GLY A 38 4.97 -14.74 3.84
C GLY A 38 6.17 -15.28 3.08
N GLN A 39 6.00 -15.42 1.77
CA GLN A 39 7.05 -15.88 0.86
C GLN A 39 7.26 -14.85 -0.25
N ILE A 40 8.41 -14.97 -0.92
CA ILE A 40 8.67 -14.34 -2.21
C ILE A 40 8.61 -15.44 -3.26
N THR A 41 7.73 -15.32 -4.24
CA THR A 41 7.51 -16.36 -5.26
C THR A 41 7.49 -15.80 -6.68
N CYS A 42 7.97 -16.58 -7.64
CA CYS A 42 7.67 -16.42 -9.06
C CYS A 42 6.92 -17.68 -9.53
N ASP A 43 5.74 -17.50 -10.11
CA ASP A 43 4.85 -18.59 -10.56
C ASP A 43 4.61 -19.65 -9.49
N ASP A 44 4.35 -19.21 -8.26
CA ASP A 44 4.17 -20.02 -7.06
C ASP A 44 5.42 -20.80 -6.58
N GLY A 45 6.55 -20.70 -7.28
CA GLY A 45 7.85 -21.24 -6.86
C GLY A 45 8.64 -20.25 -5.98
N PRO A 46 9.27 -20.68 -4.87
CA PRO A 46 10.02 -19.79 -3.99
C PRO A 46 11.30 -19.27 -4.67
N ILE A 47 11.55 -17.97 -4.53
CA ILE A 47 12.77 -17.29 -5.00
C ILE A 47 13.31 -16.36 -3.90
N LEU A 48 14.50 -15.78 -4.07
CA LEU A 48 15.10 -14.83 -3.12
C LEU A 48 15.15 -15.36 -1.67
N GLN A 49 15.56 -16.62 -1.50
CA GLN A 49 15.55 -17.31 -0.20
C GLN A 49 16.71 -16.90 0.73
N GLY A 50 17.77 -16.31 0.16
CA GLY A 50 18.89 -15.73 0.92
C GLY A 50 18.75 -14.22 1.09
N PHE A 51 19.45 -13.65 2.06
CA PHE A 51 19.55 -12.21 2.24
C PHE A 51 21.01 -11.78 2.45
N PRO A 52 21.59 -10.94 1.55
CA PRO A 52 21.01 -10.47 0.29
C PRO A 52 20.90 -11.58 -0.77
N SER A 53 20.04 -11.40 -1.77
CA SER A 53 19.98 -12.27 -2.96
C SER A 53 19.38 -11.58 -4.18
N GLU A 54 19.57 -12.18 -5.35
CA GLU A 54 19.06 -11.69 -6.64
C GLU A 54 18.37 -12.82 -7.39
N ALA A 55 17.38 -12.48 -8.23
CA ALA A 55 16.65 -13.42 -9.07
C ALA A 55 16.03 -12.70 -10.27
N THR A 56 15.46 -13.47 -11.19
CA THR A 56 14.59 -12.97 -12.24
C THR A 56 13.23 -13.64 -12.18
N CYS A 57 12.21 -12.95 -12.67
CA CYS A 57 10.87 -13.51 -12.86
C CYS A 57 10.32 -12.99 -14.19
N GLY A 58 10.44 -13.81 -15.24
CA GLY A 58 10.20 -13.37 -16.61
C GLY A 58 11.15 -12.22 -17.00
N PRO A 59 10.64 -11.11 -17.54
CA PRO A 59 11.45 -9.96 -17.98
C PRO A 59 11.91 -9.04 -16.84
N VAL A 60 11.65 -9.38 -15.58
CA VAL A 60 11.90 -8.53 -14.41
C VAL A 60 13.16 -8.97 -13.67
N THR A 61 13.97 -8.00 -13.26
CA THR A 61 15.08 -8.18 -12.32
C THR A 61 14.61 -7.92 -10.89
N LEU A 62 14.99 -8.81 -9.97
CA LEU A 62 14.60 -8.74 -8.57
C LEU A 62 15.84 -8.75 -7.67
N ASN A 63 15.89 -7.81 -6.71
CA ASN A 63 16.96 -7.75 -5.71
C ASN A 63 16.35 -7.76 -4.30
N TYR A 64 16.84 -8.60 -3.41
CA TYR A 64 16.44 -8.63 -2.00
C TYR A 64 17.61 -8.20 -1.12
N ASN A 65 17.55 -7.01 -0.55
CA ASN A 65 18.64 -6.42 0.26
C ASN A 65 18.11 -5.33 1.22
N GLY A 66 19.02 -4.65 1.94
CA GLY A 66 18.67 -3.58 2.89
C GLY A 66 18.82 -2.15 2.34
N MET A 67 19.04 -1.98 1.04
CA MET A 67 19.29 -0.66 0.44
C MET A 67 18.00 0.04 0.06
N GLY A 68 17.76 1.23 0.59
CA GLY A 68 16.59 2.03 0.22
C GLY A 68 16.15 2.99 1.31
N LYS A 69 15.22 3.87 0.96
CA LYS A 69 14.55 4.77 1.91
C LYS A 69 13.30 4.10 2.44
N LEU A 70 13.02 4.32 3.72
CA LEU A 70 11.76 3.86 4.29
C LEU A 70 10.61 4.69 3.73
N VAL A 71 9.43 4.07 3.66
CA VAL A 71 8.18 4.79 3.41
C VAL A 71 7.74 5.53 4.67
N ASP A 72 8.14 5.03 5.84
CA ASP A 72 7.86 5.56 7.18
C ASP A 72 9.16 5.53 8.01
N ASP A 73 9.59 6.70 8.49
CA ASP A 73 10.84 6.86 9.25
C ASP A 73 10.78 6.29 10.68
N ALA A 74 9.58 5.97 11.19
CA ALA A 74 9.39 5.37 12.51
C ALA A 74 10.14 4.03 12.68
N GLN A 75 10.45 3.36 11.56
CA GLN A 75 11.14 2.07 11.55
C GLN A 75 12.62 2.15 11.15
N SER A 76 13.20 3.35 11.16
CA SER A 76 14.61 3.62 10.78
C SER A 76 15.66 2.82 11.54
N LYS A 77 15.33 2.31 12.73
CA LYS A 77 16.21 1.50 13.58
C LYS A 77 16.19 0.00 13.26
N LEU A 78 15.23 -0.47 12.46
CA LEU A 78 15.10 -1.88 12.10
C LEU A 78 15.95 -2.20 10.87
N GLU A 79 16.46 -3.43 10.81
CA GLU A 79 17.09 -3.94 9.59
C GLU A 79 16.07 -3.95 8.46
N LYS A 80 16.45 -3.34 7.34
CA LYS A 80 15.55 -3.20 6.19
C LYS A 80 15.60 -4.48 5.38
N HIS A 81 14.43 -5.05 5.10
CA HIS A 81 14.27 -6.16 4.18
C HIS A 81 13.46 -5.68 2.98
N ILE A 82 14.14 -5.25 1.91
CA ILE A 82 13.52 -4.62 0.76
C ILE A 82 13.66 -5.52 -0.47
N VAL A 83 12.53 -5.86 -1.08
CA VAL A 83 12.51 -6.46 -2.41
C VAL A 83 12.33 -5.35 -3.43
N HIS A 84 13.31 -5.22 -4.31
CA HIS A 84 13.30 -4.32 -5.45
C HIS A 84 12.81 -5.10 -6.66
N PHE A 85 11.77 -4.58 -7.30
CA PHE A 85 11.26 -5.03 -8.58
C PHE A 85 11.57 -3.94 -9.59
N ASP A 86 12.41 -4.27 -10.57
CA ASP A 86 12.88 -3.32 -11.57
C ASP A 86 12.52 -3.81 -12.97
N MET A 87 11.76 -2.98 -13.68
CA MET A 87 11.48 -3.15 -15.10
C MET A 87 11.77 -1.84 -15.85
N PRO A 88 13.04 -1.64 -16.26
CA PRO A 88 13.47 -0.40 -16.90
C PRO A 88 12.73 -0.09 -18.21
N SER A 89 12.35 -1.12 -18.98
CA SER A 89 11.61 -0.96 -20.25
C SER A 89 10.27 -0.24 -20.09
N MET A 90 9.65 -0.33 -18.91
CA MET A 90 8.40 0.35 -18.57
C MET A 90 8.58 1.52 -17.59
N LYS A 91 9.81 1.80 -17.16
CA LYS A 91 10.12 2.73 -16.06
C LYS A 91 9.32 2.39 -14.79
N LEU A 92 9.11 1.10 -14.52
CA LEU A 92 8.40 0.61 -13.34
C LEU A 92 9.42 0.15 -12.31
N HIS A 93 9.36 0.77 -11.14
CA HIS A 93 10.16 0.44 -9.96
C HIS A 93 9.23 0.22 -8.78
N ILE A 94 9.35 -0.92 -8.11
CA ILE A 94 8.60 -1.20 -6.88
C ILE A 94 9.58 -1.56 -5.79
N GLN A 95 9.46 -0.89 -4.65
CA GLN A 95 10.15 -1.26 -3.41
C GLN A 95 9.12 -1.86 -2.46
N ILE A 96 9.27 -3.14 -2.14
CA ILE A 96 8.44 -3.84 -1.15
C ILE A 96 9.27 -4.04 0.12
N LEU A 97 8.98 -3.22 1.13
CA LEU A 97 9.58 -3.34 2.46
C LEU A 97 8.81 -4.42 3.23
N ARG A 98 9.50 -5.51 3.56
CA ARG A 98 8.97 -6.66 4.26
C ARG A 98 9.20 -6.49 5.75
N TRP A 99 8.13 -6.24 6.49
CA TRP A 99 8.14 -6.32 7.95
C TRP A 99 7.76 -7.72 8.41
N ALA A 100 7.82 -7.97 9.72
CA ALA A 100 7.49 -9.26 10.31
C ALA A 100 6.13 -9.80 9.83
N ASN A 101 5.13 -8.92 9.69
CA ASN A 101 3.72 -9.27 9.50
C ASN A 101 2.94 -8.38 8.50
N HIS A 102 3.56 -7.36 7.94
CA HIS A 102 2.95 -6.49 6.93
C HIS A 102 4.01 -5.99 5.95
N LEU A 103 3.56 -5.28 4.92
CA LEU A 103 4.39 -4.70 3.88
C LEU A 103 4.14 -3.19 3.80
N ASN A 104 5.22 -2.43 3.59
CA ASN A 104 5.11 -1.10 3.01
C ASN A 104 5.56 -1.16 1.56
N VAL A 105 4.85 -0.46 0.68
CA VAL A 105 5.08 -0.57 -0.76
C VAL A 105 5.20 0.81 -1.35
N LYS A 106 6.31 1.05 -2.06
CA LYS A 106 6.47 2.23 -2.91
C LYS A 106 6.45 1.79 -4.36
N ILE A 107 5.57 2.39 -5.16
CA ILE A 107 5.47 2.17 -6.60
C ILE A 107 5.88 3.47 -7.28
N THR A 108 6.77 3.38 -8.27
CA THR A 108 7.18 4.51 -9.10
C THR A 108 7.06 4.08 -10.55
N MET A 109 6.19 4.76 -11.30
CA MET A 109 5.88 4.45 -12.69
C MET A 109 5.28 5.66 -13.41
N PRO A 110 5.38 5.74 -14.75
CA PRO A 110 4.65 6.74 -15.53
C PRO A 110 3.15 6.38 -15.64
N PRO A 111 2.29 7.34 -16.00
CA PRO A 111 0.91 7.06 -16.37
C PRO A 111 0.88 6.07 -17.55
N GLN A 112 -0.02 5.09 -17.49
CA GLN A 112 -0.12 4.05 -18.51
C GLN A 112 -1.13 4.47 -19.58
N ALA A 113 -0.80 4.22 -20.85
CA ALA A 113 -1.64 4.62 -21.99
C ALA A 113 -3.03 3.96 -21.98
N THR A 114 -3.16 2.78 -21.37
CA THR A 114 -4.43 2.06 -21.21
C THR A 114 -5.23 2.52 -19.98
N GLY A 115 -4.75 3.53 -19.25
CA GLY A 115 -5.27 3.93 -17.95
C GLY A 115 -4.72 3.10 -16.80
N MET A 116 -4.94 3.59 -15.58
CA MET A 116 -4.72 2.88 -14.32
C MET A 116 -5.79 3.29 -13.31
N ASP A 117 -6.04 2.43 -12.33
CA ASP A 117 -6.91 2.72 -11.20
C ASP A 117 -6.58 1.77 -10.04
N GLY A 118 -6.98 2.11 -8.83
CA GLY A 118 -6.72 1.30 -7.65
C GLY A 118 -6.68 2.10 -6.38
N SER A 119 -6.21 1.46 -5.30
CA SER A 119 -6.04 2.09 -3.99
C SER A 119 -5.07 3.28 -3.98
N CYS A 120 -4.25 3.45 -5.03
CA CYS A 120 -3.35 4.58 -5.19
C CYS A 120 -3.89 5.64 -6.18
N GLY A 121 -5.17 5.54 -6.55
CA GLY A 121 -5.80 6.44 -7.51
C GLY A 121 -5.64 6.04 -8.96
N ASN A 122 -6.09 6.91 -9.86
CA ASN A 122 -6.07 6.70 -11.31
C ASN A 122 -4.96 7.47 -12.06
N PHE A 123 -4.19 8.28 -11.33
CA PHE A 123 -3.05 9.05 -11.83
C PHE A 123 -3.38 10.01 -12.98
N ASN A 124 -4.58 10.60 -12.99
CA ASN A 124 -5.02 11.60 -13.98
C ASN A 124 -4.64 13.05 -13.61
N GLY A 125 -3.97 13.26 -12.47
CA GLY A 125 -3.61 14.59 -11.94
C GLY A 125 -4.70 15.26 -11.10
N ASN A 126 -5.82 14.59 -10.82
CA ASN A 126 -6.92 15.08 -10.02
C ASN A 126 -7.10 14.27 -8.72
N ALA A 127 -6.40 14.68 -7.67
CA ALA A 127 -6.48 14.02 -6.36
C ALA A 127 -7.89 14.00 -5.73
N ILE A 128 -8.82 14.85 -6.18
CA ILE A 128 -10.20 14.90 -5.65
C ILE A 128 -10.95 13.60 -5.94
N ASP A 129 -10.63 12.93 -7.05
CA ASP A 129 -11.26 11.66 -7.41
C ASP A 129 -10.49 10.42 -6.89
N ASP A 130 -9.45 10.60 -6.08
CA ASP A 130 -8.70 9.47 -5.49
C ASP A 130 -9.17 9.08 -4.08
N SER A 131 -10.36 9.55 -3.67
CA SER A 131 -11.01 9.12 -2.41
C SER A 131 -11.48 7.67 -2.48
N THR A 132 -11.65 7.03 -1.32
CA THR A 132 -12.18 5.66 -1.21
C THR A 132 -13.55 5.52 -1.90
N GLU A 133 -14.42 6.50 -1.74
CA GLU A 133 -15.77 6.53 -2.33
C GLU A 133 -15.68 6.65 -3.86
N ALA A 134 -14.83 7.54 -4.37
CA ALA A 134 -14.65 7.75 -5.79
C ALA A 134 -14.01 6.52 -6.47
N ILE A 135 -12.98 5.93 -5.86
CA ILE A 135 -12.39 4.66 -6.31
C ILE A 135 -13.45 3.55 -6.29
N THR A 136 -14.24 3.45 -5.23
CA THR A 136 -15.31 2.45 -5.13
C THR A 136 -16.37 2.63 -6.22
N ALA A 137 -16.71 3.88 -6.57
CA ALA A 137 -17.65 4.16 -7.65
C ALA A 137 -17.11 3.75 -9.04
N ARG A 138 -15.81 3.90 -9.30
CA ARG A 138 -15.20 3.55 -10.59
C ARG A 138 -14.97 2.06 -10.79
N MET A 139 -14.42 1.39 -9.78
CA MET A 139 -13.96 -0.01 -9.91
C MET A 139 -14.59 -0.98 -8.92
N GLY A 140 -15.57 -0.54 -8.10
CA GLY A 140 -16.27 -1.40 -7.14
C GLY A 140 -15.49 -1.74 -5.87
N GLY A 141 -14.40 -1.02 -5.60
CA GLY A 141 -13.61 -1.12 -4.36
C GLY A 141 -12.73 -2.38 -4.24
N ARG A 142 -12.69 -3.22 -5.28
CA ARG A 142 -11.88 -4.44 -5.32
C ARG A 142 -11.53 -4.82 -6.74
N VAL A 143 -10.43 -5.54 -6.91
CA VAL A 143 -10.06 -6.15 -8.20
C VAL A 143 -11.13 -7.16 -8.60
N ALA A 144 -11.57 -7.11 -9.86
CA ALA A 144 -12.53 -8.05 -10.41
C ALA A 144 -12.00 -9.49 -10.34
N MET A 145 -12.88 -10.48 -10.15
CA MET A 145 -12.46 -11.88 -10.00
C MET A 145 -11.65 -12.41 -11.18
N GLY A 146 -11.95 -11.98 -12.41
CA GLY A 146 -11.21 -12.36 -13.61
C GLY A 146 -9.80 -11.75 -13.73
N GLU A 147 -9.50 -10.73 -12.94
CA GLU A 147 -8.22 -10.02 -12.91
C GLU A 147 -7.43 -10.29 -11.61
N LEU A 148 -8.01 -11.07 -10.71
CA LEU A 148 -7.42 -11.35 -9.41
C LEU A 148 -6.22 -12.30 -9.53
N LEU A 149 -5.03 -11.80 -9.19
CA LEU A 149 -3.80 -12.60 -9.19
C LEU A 149 -3.67 -13.55 -7.98
N PHE A 150 -4.49 -13.35 -6.95
CA PHE A 150 -4.55 -14.23 -5.79
C PHE A 150 -5.57 -15.34 -6.01
N ARG A 151 -5.29 -16.53 -5.45
CA ARG A 151 -6.17 -17.70 -5.55
C ARG A 151 -7.58 -17.44 -5.01
N GLN A 152 -7.71 -16.54 -4.05
CA GLN A 152 -8.97 -16.20 -3.40
C GLN A 152 -9.01 -14.72 -3.04
N ALA A 153 -10.16 -14.08 -3.28
CA ALA A 153 -10.47 -12.77 -2.74
C ALA A 153 -10.52 -12.80 -1.21
N VAL A 154 -10.15 -11.69 -0.58
CA VAL A 154 -10.31 -11.55 0.86
C VAL A 154 -11.80 -11.47 1.18
N SER A 155 -12.27 -12.26 2.15
CA SER A 155 -13.64 -12.11 2.63
C SER A 155 -13.77 -10.78 3.37
N THR A 156 -14.75 -9.98 2.97
CA THR A 156 -15.12 -8.75 3.67
C THR A 156 -16.23 -8.98 4.69
N SER A 157 -16.68 -10.24 4.91
CA SER A 157 -17.76 -10.52 5.85
C SER A 157 -17.31 -10.19 7.27
N GLY A 158 -18.02 -9.29 7.94
CA GLY A 158 -17.66 -8.83 9.29
C GLY A 158 -16.60 -7.72 9.32
N ALA A 159 -16.17 -7.19 8.17
CA ALA A 159 -15.38 -5.97 8.14
C ALA A 159 -16.21 -4.82 8.70
N VAL A 160 -15.75 -4.20 9.79
CA VAL A 160 -16.39 -3.02 10.36
C VAL A 160 -15.85 -1.81 9.62
N VAL A 161 -16.70 -1.18 8.81
CA VAL A 161 -16.38 0.13 8.24
C VAL A 161 -16.37 1.13 9.39
N LYS A 162 -15.18 1.68 9.70
CA LYS A 162 -15.03 2.75 10.66
C LYS A 162 -15.26 4.08 9.98
N THR A 163 -15.90 4.98 10.70
CA THR A 163 -16.07 6.39 10.35
C THR A 163 -15.51 7.24 11.48
N ILE A 164 -15.32 8.53 11.25
CA ILE A 164 -14.94 9.47 12.31
C ILE A 164 -15.96 9.46 13.47
N ALA A 165 -17.22 9.10 13.22
CA ALA A 165 -18.24 8.98 14.27
C ALA A 165 -17.98 7.80 15.24
N ASP A 166 -17.25 6.78 14.81
CA ASP A 166 -16.84 5.65 15.66
C ASP A 166 -15.65 5.98 16.56
N CYS A 167 -15.07 7.18 16.42
CA CYS A 167 -13.96 7.66 17.23
C CYS A 167 -14.46 8.19 18.58
N VAL A 168 -13.81 7.78 19.66
CA VAL A 168 -14.11 8.26 21.02
C VAL A 168 -14.02 9.78 21.05
N GLN A 169 -15.03 10.46 21.61
CA GLN A 169 -15.17 11.92 21.51
C GLN A 169 -13.93 12.69 21.97
N THR A 170 -13.27 12.27 23.05
CA THR A 170 -12.05 12.92 23.55
C THR A 170 -10.88 12.76 22.60
N VAL A 171 -10.71 11.57 22.01
CA VAL A 171 -9.69 11.28 20.98
C VAL A 171 -9.99 12.08 19.71
N ARG A 172 -11.25 12.15 19.30
CA ARG A 172 -11.67 12.92 18.13
C ARG A 172 -11.35 14.41 18.28
N GLN A 173 -11.59 15.00 19.46
CA GLN A 173 -11.28 16.41 19.69
C GLN A 173 -9.77 16.66 19.62
N HIS A 174 -8.97 15.78 20.24
CA HIS A 174 -7.52 15.84 20.13
C HIS A 174 -7.03 15.71 18.67
N ALA A 175 -7.60 14.78 17.91
CA ALA A 175 -7.32 14.60 16.50
C ALA A 175 -7.63 15.86 15.68
N ILE A 176 -8.77 16.51 15.91
CA ILE A 176 -9.13 17.79 15.26
C ILE A 176 -8.06 18.85 15.54
N ASP A 177 -7.70 19.05 16.81
CA ASP A 177 -6.75 20.08 17.21
C ASP A 177 -5.35 19.81 16.63
N LEU A 178 -4.94 18.53 16.57
CA LEU A 178 -3.66 18.10 16.03
C LEU A 178 -3.61 18.25 14.50
N CYS A 179 -4.64 17.82 13.79
CA CYS A 179 -4.74 17.94 12.33
C CYS A 179 -4.80 19.41 11.89
N GLN A 180 -5.55 20.26 12.59
CA GLN A 180 -5.58 21.69 12.30
C GLN A 180 -4.21 22.38 12.41
N LYS A 181 -3.35 21.94 13.32
CA LYS A 181 -1.99 22.48 13.48
C LYS A 181 -1.04 22.03 12.38
N ASN A 182 -1.23 20.82 11.84
CA ASN A 182 -0.33 20.21 10.86
C ASN A 182 -0.78 20.43 9.40
N MET A 183 -2.03 20.80 9.18
CA MET A 183 -2.55 21.04 7.84
C MET A 183 -2.15 22.40 7.27
N GLN A 184 -1.86 22.43 5.97
CA GLN A 184 -1.60 23.67 5.25
C GLN A 184 -2.87 24.54 5.18
N VAL A 185 -2.67 25.85 5.26
CA VAL A 185 -3.75 26.84 5.13
C VAL A 185 -4.46 26.65 3.78
N GLY A 186 -5.78 26.43 3.80
CA GLY A 186 -6.60 26.19 2.61
C GLY A 186 -6.79 24.74 2.21
N ALA A 187 -6.32 23.78 3.02
CA ALA A 187 -6.58 22.37 2.78
C ALA A 187 -8.09 22.05 2.86
N GLN A 188 -8.54 21.20 1.93
CA GLN A 188 -9.95 20.85 1.76
C GLN A 188 -10.48 20.00 2.93
N GLN A 189 -11.80 20.07 3.17
CA GLN A 189 -12.47 19.31 4.24
C GLN A 189 -12.18 17.81 4.18
N VAL A 190 -12.08 17.24 2.98
CA VAL A 190 -11.77 15.81 2.79
C VAL A 190 -10.40 15.45 3.37
N LEU A 191 -9.39 16.31 3.22
CA LEU A 191 -8.06 16.08 3.78
C LEU A 191 -8.06 16.19 5.31
N MET A 192 -8.90 17.08 5.85
CA MET A 192 -9.11 17.20 7.30
C MET A 192 -9.76 15.95 7.87
N ASP A 193 -10.83 15.48 7.23
CA ASP A 193 -11.56 14.29 7.65
C ASP A 193 -10.66 13.05 7.60
N SER A 194 -9.84 12.89 6.55
CA SER A 194 -8.83 11.83 6.47
C SER A 194 -7.82 11.90 7.61
N CYS A 195 -7.23 13.07 7.86
CA CYS A 195 -6.27 13.24 8.97
C CYS A 195 -6.91 12.88 10.33
N ILE A 196 -8.13 13.37 10.60
CA ILE A 196 -8.84 13.08 11.85
C ILE A 196 -9.08 11.58 11.98
N PHE A 197 -9.49 10.91 10.90
CA PHE A 197 -9.68 9.47 10.88
C PHE A 197 -8.38 8.72 11.21
N ASP A 198 -7.26 9.10 10.58
CA ASP A 198 -5.97 8.44 10.77
C ASP A 198 -5.45 8.64 12.20
N VAL A 199 -5.61 9.82 12.80
CA VAL A 199 -5.25 10.02 14.21
C VAL A 199 -6.18 9.25 15.15
N CYS A 200 -7.49 9.21 14.84
CA CYS A 200 -8.49 8.51 15.65
C CYS A 200 -8.22 7.01 15.78
N PHE A 201 -7.75 6.36 14.71
CA PHE A 201 -7.62 4.90 14.67
C PHE A 201 -6.18 4.40 14.52
N GLY A 202 -5.26 5.25 14.08
CA GLY A 202 -3.82 4.97 13.94
C GLY A 202 -2.93 5.67 14.98
N GLY A 203 -3.32 6.83 15.49
CA GLY A 203 -2.58 7.61 16.50
C GLY A 203 -1.90 8.88 15.97
N ASP A 204 -1.39 9.69 16.89
CA ASP A 204 -0.89 11.06 16.65
C ASP A 204 0.17 11.19 15.54
N GLN A 205 0.99 10.16 15.34
CA GLN A 205 2.04 10.16 14.32
C GLN A 205 1.51 10.34 12.90
N TYR A 206 0.23 10.01 12.66
CA TYR A 206 -0.37 10.13 11.32
C TYR A 206 -0.97 11.50 11.03
N ALA A 207 -0.92 12.46 11.96
CA ALA A 207 -1.53 13.78 11.79
C ALA A 207 -0.91 14.66 10.66
N GLY A 208 0.19 14.23 10.05
CA GLY A 208 0.80 14.87 8.88
C GLY A 208 1.03 13.91 7.71
N GLU A 209 0.68 12.63 7.87
CA GLU A 209 0.89 11.58 6.87
C GLU A 209 -0.40 11.37 6.08
N ASN A 210 -0.88 12.42 5.39
CA ASN A 210 -1.91 12.21 4.38
C ASN A 210 -1.31 11.26 3.34
N GLY A 211 -1.83 10.02 3.27
CA GLY A 211 -1.31 8.89 2.50
C GLY A 211 -0.56 9.38 1.26
N LEU A 212 0.78 9.35 1.35
CA LEU A 212 1.68 10.02 0.43
C LEU A 212 1.64 9.37 -0.96
N ALA A 213 0.55 9.60 -1.70
CA ALA A 213 0.59 9.74 -3.15
C ALA A 213 1.24 11.10 -3.46
N GLN A 214 2.48 11.29 -3.04
CA GLN A 214 3.26 12.42 -3.51
C GLN A 214 3.60 12.15 -4.97
N LEU A 215 3.03 12.98 -5.85
CA LEU A 215 3.55 13.21 -7.19
C LEU A 215 5.00 13.68 -7.02
N GLN A 216 5.96 12.75 -7.16
CA GLN A 216 7.36 13.06 -7.43
C GLN A 216 7.61 12.92 -8.93
#